data_AF-A0A2E1AB70-F1
#
_entry.id   AF-A0A2E1AB70-F1
#
_cell.length_a   1.000
_cell.length_b   1.000
_cell.length_c   1.000
_cell.angle_alpha   90.00
_cell.angle_beta   90.00
_cell.angle_gamma   90.00
#
_symmetry.space_group_name_H-M   'P 1'
#
loop_
_entity.id
_entity.type
_entity.pdbx_description
1 polymer ?
#
loop_
_entity_poly.entity_id
_entity_poly.type
_entity_poly.pdbx_seq_one_letter_code
_entity_poly.pdbx_strand_id
1 'polypeptide(L)'
;MASDHKLNEAIQRLYESSALRDDLNDSEAKRLLEWGEQQLRARAPQVDNDDDFDQQSRYMRQLMKGINRFVGQREFMDSPREDEQLGKVTKWLPHVGMDHVDQTQIAQNLPPDKSDMGANLSAILNTLTPTEAQAASAQTASAQTASAQTASAQTASAQTASAQTASAQAADAQAVPSQPEQPADSGPAVEHGPYVPYEPLAHQPFPPSDYQADRYSAESYQADDHQAKDDHLQYDDPQPLTDVPVYPSEQPTDDATDRSQPAQPPRFPGDNPDD
;
A
#
# COMPACT_ATOMS: atom_id res chain seq x y z
N MET A 1 11.67 21.65 -0.32
CA MET A 1 10.22 21.50 -0.16
C MET A 1 9.60 21.49 -1.55
N ALA A 2 8.70 20.54 -1.81
CA ALA A 2 7.95 20.52 -3.05
C ALA A 2 7.09 21.78 -3.18
N SER A 3 7.02 22.36 -4.37
CA SER A 3 6.19 23.53 -4.62
C SER A 3 4.69 23.18 -4.51
N ASP A 4 3.87 24.11 -4.02
CA ASP A 4 2.39 23.95 -3.99
C ASP A 4 1.82 23.63 -5.38
N HIS A 5 2.47 24.14 -6.43
CA HIS A 5 2.12 23.84 -7.81
C HIS A 5 2.27 22.34 -8.12
N LYS A 6 3.39 21.73 -7.74
CA LYS A 6 3.65 20.30 -7.95
C LYS A 6 2.71 19.42 -7.14
N LEU A 7 2.41 19.79 -5.90
CA LEU A 7 1.41 19.08 -5.10
C LEU A 7 0.04 19.07 -5.81
N ASN A 8 -0.43 20.23 -6.28
CA ASN A 8 -1.72 20.31 -6.98
C ASN A 8 -1.72 19.54 -8.31
N GLU A 9 -0.61 19.58 -9.08
CA GLU A 9 -0.46 18.79 -10.29
C GLU A 9 -0.52 17.29 -10.01
N ALA A 10 0.15 16.83 -8.94
CA ALA A 10 0.12 15.43 -8.53
C ALA A 10 -1.28 14.98 -8.09
N ILE A 11 -2.01 15.82 -7.35
CA ILE A 11 -3.40 15.58 -6.95
C ILE A 11 -4.30 15.52 -8.19
N GLN A 12 -4.19 16.47 -9.12
CA GLN A 12 -4.99 16.47 -10.34
C GLN A 12 -4.77 15.18 -11.15
N ARG A 13 -3.51 14.76 -11.36
CA ARG A 13 -3.17 13.50 -12.03
C ARG A 13 -3.73 12.26 -11.32
N LEU A 14 -3.94 12.33 -10.00
CA LEU A 14 -4.58 11.26 -9.24
C LEU A 14 -6.05 11.11 -9.64
N TYR A 15 -6.81 12.20 -9.61
CA TYR A 15 -8.24 12.21 -9.95
C TYR A 15 -8.52 11.98 -11.45
N GLU A 16 -7.57 12.32 -12.33
CA GLU A 16 -7.66 12.05 -13.77
C GLU A 16 -7.42 10.57 -14.12
N SER A 17 -6.85 9.76 -13.22
CA SER A 17 -6.51 8.36 -13.51
C SER A 17 -7.74 7.46 -13.41
N SER A 18 -8.25 6.97 -14.55
CA SER A 18 -9.33 5.95 -14.57
C SER A 18 -8.90 4.65 -13.90
N ALA A 19 -7.65 4.22 -14.12
CA ALA A 19 -7.09 2.98 -13.58
C ALA A 19 -7.04 2.89 -12.03
N LEU A 20 -7.35 3.98 -11.31
CA LEU A 20 -7.51 3.97 -9.86
C LEU A 20 -8.95 3.70 -9.39
N ARG A 21 -9.88 3.59 -10.33
CA ARG A 21 -11.32 3.48 -10.12
C ARG A 21 -11.93 2.28 -10.82
N ASP A 22 -11.30 1.78 -11.89
CA ASP A 22 -11.86 0.76 -12.79
C ASP A 22 -12.27 -0.56 -12.10
N ASP A 23 -11.66 -0.92 -10.96
CA ASP A 23 -11.95 -2.18 -10.24
C ASP A 23 -12.76 -1.95 -8.94
N LEU A 24 -13.09 -0.70 -8.59
CA LEU A 24 -13.78 -0.36 -7.35
C LEU A 24 -15.12 0.30 -7.63
N ASN A 25 -16.07 0.13 -6.71
CA ASN A 25 -17.29 0.92 -6.71
C ASN A 25 -16.99 2.41 -6.40
N ASP A 26 -17.88 3.31 -6.82
CA ASP A 26 -17.68 4.77 -6.73
C ASP A 26 -17.31 5.26 -5.32
N SER A 27 -17.94 4.71 -4.28
CA SER A 27 -17.68 5.05 -2.88
C SER A 27 -16.28 4.66 -2.42
N GLU A 28 -15.85 3.45 -2.76
CA GLU A 28 -14.54 2.89 -2.42
C GLU A 28 -13.43 3.58 -3.21
N ALA A 29 -13.66 3.81 -4.51
CA ALA A 29 -12.76 4.56 -5.36
C ALA A 29 -12.53 5.98 -4.83
N LYS A 30 -13.61 6.67 -4.41
CA LYS A 30 -13.51 7.99 -3.78
C LYS A 30 -12.68 7.95 -2.50
N ARG A 31 -12.91 6.97 -1.61
CA ARG A 31 -12.15 6.81 -0.36
C ARG A 31 -10.66 6.58 -0.62
N LEU A 32 -10.34 5.76 -1.63
CA LEU A 32 -8.95 5.51 -2.04
C LEU A 32 -8.28 6.80 -2.55
N LEU A 33 -8.98 7.59 -3.39
CA LEU A 33 -8.48 8.87 -3.91
C LEU A 33 -8.24 9.90 -2.78
N GLU A 34 -9.19 10.06 -1.86
CA GLU A 34 -9.07 10.94 -0.70
C GLU A 34 -7.88 10.54 0.19
N TRP A 35 -7.68 9.24 0.41
CA TRP A 35 -6.51 8.73 1.12
C TRP A 35 -5.20 9.06 0.38
N GLY A 36 -5.14 8.82 -0.93
CA GLY A 36 -3.95 9.13 -1.74
C GLY A 36 -3.60 10.62 -1.72
N GLU A 37 -4.60 11.49 -1.80
CA GLU A 37 -4.45 12.93 -1.64
C GLU A 37 -3.87 13.29 -0.27
N GLN A 38 -4.41 12.73 0.81
CA GLN A 38 -3.92 12.96 2.17
C GLN A 38 -2.44 12.56 2.30
N GLN A 39 -2.05 11.41 1.72
CA GLN A 39 -0.65 10.97 1.73
C GLN A 39 0.28 11.92 0.96
N LEU A 40 -0.15 12.43 -0.20
CA LEU A 40 0.62 13.41 -0.97
C LEU A 40 0.79 14.73 -0.21
N ARG A 41 -0.29 15.23 0.42
CA ARG A 41 -0.24 16.45 1.24
C ARG A 41 0.69 16.31 2.44
N ALA A 42 0.65 15.16 3.12
CA ALA A 42 1.53 14.89 4.26
C ALA A 42 3.01 14.84 3.88
N ARG A 43 3.32 14.41 2.64
CA ARG A 43 4.69 14.22 2.15
C ARG A 43 5.31 15.44 1.49
N ALA A 44 4.51 16.28 0.82
CA ALA A 44 5.00 17.49 0.17
C ALA A 44 5.98 18.34 1.03
N PRO A 45 5.74 18.59 2.34
CA PRO A 45 6.68 19.34 3.16
C PRO A 45 7.96 18.56 3.55
N GLN A 46 7.97 17.24 3.39
CA GLN A 46 9.09 16.35 3.76
C GLN A 46 10.11 16.16 2.63
N VAL A 47 9.77 16.52 1.39
CA VAL A 47 10.61 16.30 0.22
C VAL A 47 11.34 17.57 -0.17
N ASP A 48 12.65 17.49 -0.37
CA ASP A 48 13.50 18.66 -0.55
C ASP A 48 13.38 19.31 -1.93
N ASN A 49 13.06 18.55 -2.98
CA ASN A 49 12.95 19.05 -4.35
C ASN A 49 11.74 18.48 -5.10
N ASP A 50 11.38 19.13 -6.21
CA ASP A 50 10.21 18.80 -7.01
C ASP A 50 10.35 17.47 -7.77
N ASP A 51 11.57 17.08 -8.19
CA ASP A 51 11.81 15.85 -8.94
C ASP A 51 11.60 14.60 -8.07
N ASP A 52 12.10 14.62 -6.84
CA ASP A 52 11.89 13.57 -5.85
C ASP A 52 10.41 13.44 -5.49
N PHE A 53 9.69 14.57 -5.40
CA PHE A 53 8.25 14.56 -5.14
C PHE A 53 7.48 14.00 -6.34
N ASP A 54 7.84 14.39 -7.56
CA ASP A 54 7.27 13.82 -8.78
C ASP A 54 7.50 12.29 -8.84
N GLN A 55 8.69 11.82 -8.45
CA GLN A 55 9.00 10.39 -8.35
C GLN A 55 8.15 9.69 -7.27
N GLN A 56 8.06 10.25 -6.06
CA GLN A 56 7.21 9.71 -4.99
C GLN A 56 5.74 9.67 -5.40
N SER A 57 5.24 10.69 -6.12
CA SER A 57 3.85 10.70 -6.62
C SER A 57 3.59 9.55 -7.61
N ARG A 58 4.59 9.17 -8.42
CA ARG A 58 4.48 8.02 -9.33
C ARG A 58 4.39 6.72 -8.55
N TYR A 59 5.24 6.53 -7.53
CA TYR A 59 5.18 5.34 -6.68
C TYR A 59 3.86 5.25 -5.91
N MET A 60 3.36 6.37 -5.38
CA MET A 60 2.05 6.43 -4.74
C MET A 60 0.93 5.98 -5.68
N ARG A 61 0.93 6.45 -6.95
CA ARG A 61 -0.04 5.97 -7.95
C ARG A 61 0.07 4.47 -8.20
N GLN A 62 1.29 3.91 -8.27
CA GLN A 62 1.46 2.46 -8.45
C GLN A 62 0.95 1.65 -7.27
N LEU A 63 1.21 2.12 -6.04
CA LEU A 63 0.65 1.53 -4.82
C LEU A 63 -0.88 1.51 -4.87
N MET A 64 -1.50 2.65 -5.17
CA MET A 64 -2.96 2.76 -5.22
C MET A 64 -3.57 1.90 -6.33
N LYS A 65 -2.92 1.76 -7.49
CA LYS A 65 -3.35 0.81 -8.53
C LYS A 65 -3.33 -0.64 -8.03
N GLY A 66 -2.28 -1.00 -7.28
CA GLY A 66 -2.19 -2.32 -6.64
C GLY A 66 -3.34 -2.55 -5.66
N ILE A 67 -3.65 -1.56 -4.81
CA ILE A 67 -4.74 -1.64 -3.84
C ILE A 67 -6.10 -1.76 -4.55
N ASN A 68 -6.38 -0.90 -5.52
CA ASN A 68 -7.59 -0.93 -6.35
C ASN A 68 -7.82 -2.32 -6.95
N ARG A 69 -6.80 -2.85 -7.64
CA ARG A 69 -6.87 -4.17 -8.27
C ARG A 69 -7.02 -5.30 -7.26
N PHE A 70 -6.29 -5.26 -6.16
CA PHE A 70 -6.39 -6.28 -5.12
C PHE A 70 -7.79 -6.32 -4.52
N VAL A 71 -8.31 -5.18 -4.07
CA VAL A 71 -9.63 -5.11 -3.42
C VAL A 71 -10.75 -5.48 -4.39
N GLY A 72 -10.73 -4.93 -5.60
CA GLY A 72 -11.77 -5.16 -6.60
C GLY A 72 -11.86 -6.60 -7.12
N GLN A 73 -10.75 -7.33 -7.07
CA GLN A 73 -10.68 -8.70 -7.59
C GLN A 73 -10.56 -9.77 -6.49
N ARG A 74 -10.50 -9.38 -5.20
CA ARG A 74 -10.24 -10.29 -4.08
C ARG A 74 -11.25 -11.44 -4.01
N GLU A 75 -12.53 -11.16 -4.23
CA GLU A 75 -13.60 -12.17 -4.17
C GLU A 75 -13.42 -13.31 -5.19
N PHE A 76 -12.71 -13.05 -6.28
CA PHE A 76 -12.43 -14.02 -7.35
C PHE A 76 -11.04 -14.66 -7.25
N MET A 77 -10.26 -14.34 -6.22
CA MET A 77 -8.92 -14.86 -6.01
C MET A 77 -8.90 -16.04 -5.03
N ASP A 78 -8.15 -17.07 -5.42
CA ASP A 78 -7.65 -18.09 -4.52
C ASP A 78 -6.45 -17.55 -3.72
N SER A 79 -6.14 -18.19 -2.59
CA SER A 79 -5.10 -17.72 -1.67
C SER A 79 -3.73 -17.46 -2.33
N PRO A 80 -3.22 -18.31 -3.25
CA PRO A 80 -1.95 -18.03 -3.92
C PRO A 80 -1.97 -16.75 -4.77
N ARG A 81 -3.09 -16.43 -5.44
CA ARG A 81 -3.24 -15.19 -6.21
C ARG A 81 -3.41 -13.98 -5.31
N GLU A 82 -4.09 -14.12 -4.17
CA GLU A 82 -4.16 -13.06 -3.16
C GLU A 82 -2.75 -12.68 -2.69
N ASP A 83 -1.93 -13.69 -2.38
CA ASP A 83 -0.54 -13.48 -1.95
C ASP A 83 0.30 -12.81 -3.05
N GLU A 84 0.15 -13.24 -4.31
CA GLU A 84 0.87 -12.61 -5.43
C GLU A 84 0.48 -11.13 -5.59
N GLN A 85 -0.81 -10.80 -5.45
CA GLN A 85 -1.30 -9.44 -5.60
C GLN A 85 -0.92 -8.55 -4.41
N LEU A 86 -0.97 -9.07 -3.18
CA LEU A 86 -0.42 -8.36 -2.03
C LEU A 86 1.08 -8.11 -2.18
N GLY A 87 1.84 -9.05 -2.74
CA GLY A 87 3.25 -8.85 -3.10
C GLY A 87 3.46 -7.66 -4.05
N LYS A 88 2.52 -7.42 -4.97
CA LYS A 88 2.57 -6.23 -5.86
C LYS A 88 2.26 -4.93 -5.12
N VAL A 89 1.36 -4.96 -4.13
CA VAL A 89 1.09 -3.82 -3.25
C VAL A 89 2.33 -3.49 -2.41
N THR A 90 2.90 -4.49 -1.74
CA THR A 90 4.03 -4.32 -0.81
C THR A 90 5.32 -3.90 -1.50
N LYS A 91 5.51 -4.29 -2.77
CA LYS A 91 6.63 -3.84 -3.61
C LYS A 91 6.79 -2.31 -3.64
N TRP A 92 5.71 -1.54 -3.57
CA TRP A 92 5.77 -0.08 -3.68
C TRP A 92 5.90 0.63 -2.33
N LEU A 93 5.65 -0.05 -1.21
CA LEU A 93 5.65 0.53 0.13
C LEU A 93 6.99 1.18 0.53
N PRO A 94 8.17 0.57 0.28
CA PRO A 94 9.44 1.19 0.63
C PRO A 94 9.68 2.51 -0.10
N HIS A 95 9.20 2.62 -1.35
CA HIS A 95 9.37 3.82 -2.18
C HIS A 95 8.50 4.99 -1.73
N VAL A 96 7.47 4.71 -0.92
CA VAL A 96 6.65 5.73 -0.27
C VAL A 96 6.92 5.76 1.24
N GLY A 97 8.08 5.32 1.73
CA GLY A 97 8.42 5.40 3.16
C GLY A 97 7.43 4.68 4.08
N MET A 98 6.85 3.56 3.62
CA MET A 98 6.00 2.65 4.39
C MET A 98 6.69 1.29 4.55
N ASP A 99 8.01 1.28 4.69
CA ASP A 99 8.86 0.08 4.80
C ASP A 99 8.61 -0.75 6.07
N HIS A 100 7.89 -0.18 7.04
CA HIS A 100 7.48 -0.87 8.27
C HIS A 100 6.27 -1.79 8.08
N VAL A 101 5.55 -1.69 6.94
CA VAL A 101 4.39 -2.52 6.64
C VAL A 101 4.78 -3.66 5.70
N ASP A 102 4.56 -4.89 6.14
CA ASP A 102 4.79 -6.09 5.31
C ASP A 102 3.48 -6.74 4.82
N GLN A 103 3.63 -7.72 3.92
CA GLN A 103 2.51 -8.48 3.36
C GLN A 103 1.71 -9.21 4.44
N THR A 104 2.39 -9.76 5.44
CA THR A 104 1.77 -10.56 6.50
C THR A 104 0.90 -9.69 7.39
N GLN A 105 1.33 -8.48 7.74
CA GLN A 105 0.54 -7.51 8.49
C GLN A 105 -0.72 -7.10 7.74
N ILE A 106 -0.63 -6.83 6.43
CA ILE A 106 -1.82 -6.53 5.62
C ILE A 106 -2.76 -7.73 5.62
N ALA A 107 -2.25 -8.94 5.35
CA ALA A 107 -3.07 -10.15 5.32
C ALA A 107 -3.76 -10.46 6.66
N GLN A 108 -3.10 -10.22 7.79
CA GLN A 108 -3.66 -10.42 9.14
C GLN A 108 -4.83 -9.49 9.45
N ASN A 109 -4.84 -8.29 8.87
CA ASN A 109 -5.88 -7.30 9.11
C ASN A 109 -7.07 -7.41 8.14
N LEU A 110 -6.97 -8.24 7.10
CA LEU A 110 -8.05 -8.39 6.13
C LEU A 110 -9.25 -9.13 6.73
N PRO A 111 -10.50 -8.67 6.46
CA PRO A 111 -11.70 -9.37 6.89
C PRO A 111 -11.80 -10.75 6.21
N PRO A 112 -12.47 -11.74 6.85
CA PRO A 112 -12.71 -13.04 6.23
C PRO A 112 -13.65 -12.97 5.04
N ASP A 113 -14.57 -12.00 5.02
CA ASP A 113 -15.45 -11.75 3.88
C ASP A 113 -14.68 -11.05 2.75
N LYS A 114 -14.50 -11.77 1.65
CA LYS A 114 -13.82 -11.28 0.46
C LYS A 114 -14.68 -10.39 -0.42
N SER A 115 -16.01 -10.48 -0.29
CA SER A 115 -16.97 -9.75 -1.12
C SER A 115 -17.20 -8.31 -0.63
N ASP A 116 -16.93 -8.02 0.65
CA ASP A 116 -17.04 -6.68 1.21
C ASP A 116 -15.84 -5.81 0.82
N MET A 117 -15.88 -5.20 -0.37
CA MET A 117 -14.83 -4.29 -0.86
C MET A 117 -14.57 -3.13 0.11
N GLY A 118 -15.62 -2.60 0.75
CA GLY A 118 -15.52 -1.47 1.67
C GLY A 118 -14.72 -1.82 2.93
N ALA A 119 -14.99 -2.97 3.53
CA ALA A 119 -14.23 -3.48 4.68
C ALA A 119 -12.80 -3.84 4.29
N ASN A 120 -12.61 -4.46 3.13
CA ASN A 120 -11.29 -4.81 2.59
C ASN A 120 -10.40 -3.58 2.38
N LEU A 121 -10.93 -2.56 1.69
CA LEU A 121 -10.22 -1.31 1.48
C LEU A 121 -9.87 -0.65 2.81
N SER A 122 -10.83 -0.54 3.72
CA SER A 122 -10.62 0.11 5.02
C SER A 122 -9.54 -0.59 5.85
N ALA A 123 -9.51 -1.92 5.85
CA ALA A 123 -8.48 -2.70 6.54
C ALA A 123 -7.07 -2.40 5.99
N ILE A 124 -6.92 -2.35 4.66
CA ILE A 124 -5.64 -2.02 4.03
C ILE A 124 -5.24 -0.59 4.36
N LEU A 125 -6.13 0.39 4.16
CA LEU A 125 -5.82 1.80 4.41
C LEU A 125 -5.47 2.07 5.88
N ASN A 126 -6.14 1.40 6.82
CA ASN A 126 -5.81 1.50 8.25
C ASN A 126 -4.45 0.89 8.57
N THR A 127 -4.06 -0.20 7.89
CA THR A 127 -2.72 -0.79 8.05
C THR A 127 -1.62 0.11 7.50
N LEU A 128 -1.89 0.83 6.41
CA LEU A 128 -0.93 1.72 5.75
C LEU A 128 -0.84 3.11 6.35
N THR A 129 -1.82 3.51 7.16
CA THR A 129 -1.83 4.83 7.79
C THR A 129 -1.14 4.73 9.14
N PRO A 130 0.07 5.32 9.32
CA PRO A 130 0.74 5.28 10.60
C PRO A 130 -0.17 5.94 11.64
N THR A 131 -0.58 5.15 12.64
CA THR A 131 -1.34 5.71 13.76
C THR A 131 -0.43 6.71 14.46
N GLU A 132 -0.91 7.91 14.82
CA GLU A 132 -0.09 8.96 15.45
C GLU A 132 0.71 8.47 16.68
N ALA A 133 0.25 7.39 17.33
CA ALA A 133 0.99 6.69 18.40
C ALA A 133 2.37 6.16 17.96
N GLN A 134 2.52 5.73 16.70
CA GLN A 134 3.78 5.29 16.09
C GLN A 134 4.68 6.49 15.74
N ALA A 135 4.09 7.62 15.34
CA ALA A 135 4.84 8.86 15.09
C ALA A 135 5.45 9.43 16.37
N ALA A 136 4.71 9.38 17.49
CA ALA A 136 5.18 9.85 18.79
C ALA A 136 6.33 8.98 19.37
N SER A 137 6.28 7.67 19.16
CA SER A 137 7.32 6.75 19.68
C SER A 137 8.64 6.85 18.90
N ALA A 138 8.61 7.13 17.58
CA ALA A 138 9.82 7.42 16.80
C ALA A 138 10.50 8.75 17.18
N GLN A 139 9.73 9.80 17.50
CA GLN A 139 10.28 11.08 17.97
C GLN A 139 10.92 10.99 19.36
N THR A 140 10.40 10.14 20.24
CA THR A 140 10.94 10.02 21.60
C THR A 140 12.27 9.27 21.62
N ALA A 141 12.46 8.29 20.74
CA ALA A 141 13.72 7.55 20.61
C ALA A 141 14.86 8.44 20.05
N SER A 142 14.56 9.32 19.09
CA SER A 142 15.57 10.22 18.50
C SER A 142 16.02 11.34 19.45
N ALA A 143 15.20 11.74 20.42
CA ALA A 143 15.57 12.73 21.44
C ALA A 143 16.48 12.15 22.55
N GLN A 144 16.46 10.83 22.79
CA GLN A 144 17.28 10.20 23.83
C GLN A 144 18.74 9.97 23.42
N THR A 145 19.06 9.93 22.13
CA THR A 145 20.44 9.75 21.67
C THR A 145 21.25 11.06 21.62
N ALA A 146 20.57 12.22 21.58
CA ALA A 146 21.24 13.53 21.56
C ALA A 146 21.63 14.07 22.95
N SER A 147 21.14 13.46 24.05
CA SER A 147 21.38 13.97 25.41
C SER A 147 22.52 13.27 26.18
N ALA A 148 23.24 12.32 25.55
CA ALA A 148 24.29 11.53 26.21
C ALA A 148 25.74 11.85 25.78
N GLN A 149 25.97 12.86 24.93
CA GLN A 149 27.31 13.25 24.46
C GLN A 149 27.77 14.64 24.93
N THR A 150 27.46 15.03 26.16
CA THR A 150 28.13 16.19 26.78
C THR A 150 28.34 15.98 28.28
N ALA A 151 29.21 15.03 28.63
CA ALA A 151 29.77 14.96 29.98
C ALA A 151 31.22 14.49 29.92
N SER A 152 32.12 15.42 29.59
CA SER A 152 33.50 15.37 30.07
C SER A 152 34.05 16.79 30.20
N ALA A 153 34.11 17.22 31.47
CA ALA A 153 35.02 18.20 32.06
C ALA A 153 35.01 19.65 31.56
N GLN A 154 34.49 20.56 32.38
CA GLN A 154 35.35 21.49 33.13
C GLN A 154 34.59 22.23 34.24
N THR A 155 35.12 22.07 35.45
CA THR A 155 34.88 22.82 36.69
C THR A 155 34.92 24.34 36.51
N ALA A 156 33.91 25.05 37.04
CA ALA A 156 34.09 26.33 37.72
C ALA A 156 32.87 26.67 38.61
N SER A 157 33.17 26.92 39.87
CA SER A 157 32.29 27.25 40.98
C SER A 157 31.57 28.59 40.82
N ALA A 158 30.28 28.67 41.19
CA ALA A 158 29.62 29.85 41.78
C ALA A 158 28.21 29.45 42.28
N GLN A 159 28.03 29.31 43.59
CA GLN A 159 27.32 30.27 44.45
C GLN A 159 25.78 30.27 44.30
N THR A 160 25.15 29.56 45.24
CA THR A 160 23.99 29.97 46.06
C THR A 160 23.05 31.06 45.53
N ALA A 161 21.77 30.70 45.38
CA ALA A 161 20.65 31.47 45.94
C ALA A 161 19.45 30.57 46.22
N SER A 162 19.06 30.52 47.49
CA SER A 162 17.85 29.91 48.00
C SER A 162 16.62 30.76 47.65
N ALA A 163 15.53 30.13 47.21
CA ALA A 163 14.16 30.67 47.31
C ALA A 163 13.21 29.46 47.26
N GLN A 164 12.74 29.01 48.43
CA GLN A 164 11.47 29.40 49.05
C GLN A 164 10.25 28.68 48.46
N THR A 165 9.78 27.74 49.27
CA THR A 165 8.43 27.22 49.44
C THR A 165 7.29 28.19 49.08
N ALA A 166 6.27 27.66 48.41
CA ALA A 166 4.88 28.03 48.69
C ALA A 166 3.95 26.81 48.46
N SER A 167 3.31 26.42 49.55
CA SER A 167 2.29 25.39 49.66
C SER A 167 0.92 25.88 49.18
N ALA A 168 0.05 24.89 48.93
CA ALA A 168 -1.41 24.90 49.06
C ALA A 168 -2.25 25.63 47.99
N GLN A 169 -3.23 24.91 47.41
CA GLN A 169 -4.59 24.92 47.94
C GLN A 169 -5.46 23.84 47.28
N ALA A 170 -6.12 23.08 48.14
CA ALA A 170 -7.32 22.32 47.82
C ALA A 170 -8.49 23.27 47.51
N ALA A 171 -9.36 22.87 46.59
CA ALA A 171 -10.73 23.34 46.52
C ALA A 171 -11.64 22.14 46.27
N ASP A 172 -12.31 21.76 47.34
CA ASP A 172 -13.48 20.90 47.47
C ASP A 172 -14.71 21.69 46.97
N ALA A 173 -15.58 21.07 46.16
CA ALA A 173 -17.00 21.38 45.93
C ALA A 173 -17.47 20.69 44.64
N GLN A 174 -18.67 20.15 44.48
CA GLN A 174 -19.82 19.92 45.35
C GLN A 174 -20.72 18.93 44.59
N ALA A 175 -21.41 18.10 45.34
CA ALA A 175 -22.47 17.22 44.86
C ALA A 175 -23.64 18.00 44.24
N VAL A 176 -24.25 17.44 43.18
CA VAL A 176 -25.68 17.59 42.89
C VAL A 176 -26.23 16.25 42.39
N PRO A 177 -27.07 15.54 43.18
CA PRO A 177 -27.98 14.54 42.68
C PRO A 177 -29.32 15.19 42.34
N SER A 178 -29.87 14.98 41.15
CA SER A 178 -31.29 15.23 40.85
C SER A 178 -31.75 14.42 39.65
N GLN A 179 -32.37 13.28 39.98
CA GLN A 179 -33.45 12.63 39.24
C GLN A 179 -34.70 13.54 39.31
N PRO A 180 -35.53 13.64 38.25
CA PRO A 180 -36.76 12.84 38.16
C PRO A 180 -36.95 12.29 36.72
N GLU A 181 -37.24 11.02 36.51
CA GLU A 181 -38.59 10.45 36.39
C GLU A 181 -39.61 11.22 35.53
N GLN A 182 -40.06 10.50 34.49
CA GLN A 182 -41.38 10.52 33.79
C GLN A 182 -41.62 11.51 32.62
N PRO A 183 -42.58 11.22 31.70
CA PRO A 183 -43.44 10.03 31.54
C PRO A 183 -43.42 9.40 30.12
N ALA A 184 -44.09 8.25 30.01
CA ALA A 184 -44.62 7.70 28.77
C ALA A 184 -45.59 8.68 28.08
N ASP A 185 -45.47 8.83 26.76
CA ASP A 185 -46.51 9.38 25.90
C ASP A 185 -46.40 8.71 24.53
N SER A 186 -47.26 7.72 24.27
CA SER A 186 -48.40 7.80 23.34
C SER A 186 -48.00 8.16 21.91
N GLY A 187 -48.29 7.26 20.97
CA GLY A 187 -47.99 7.39 19.54
C GLY A 187 -48.66 8.58 18.84
N PRO A 188 -48.55 8.58 17.50
CA PRO A 188 -49.74 8.13 16.79
C PRO A 188 -49.44 7.07 15.73
N ALA A 189 -50.47 6.25 15.55
CA ALA A 189 -50.71 5.37 14.43
C ALA A 189 -50.24 6.00 13.11
N VAL A 190 -49.26 5.36 12.46
CA VAL A 190 -49.03 5.56 11.04
C VAL A 190 -50.09 4.73 10.31
N GLU A 191 -51.06 5.47 9.81
CA GLU A 191 -52.11 5.10 8.87
C GLU A 191 -51.54 4.22 7.74
N HIS A 192 -51.96 2.95 7.73
CA HIS A 192 -51.76 2.05 6.61
C HIS A 192 -52.53 2.61 5.39
N GLY A 193 -51.80 3.27 4.49
CA GLY A 193 -52.29 3.56 3.14
C GLY A 193 -52.70 2.28 2.42
N PRO A 194 -53.64 2.37 1.46
CA PRO A 194 -54.23 1.21 0.81
C PRO A 194 -53.13 0.39 0.09
N TYR A 195 -53.06 -0.88 0.49
CA TYR A 195 -52.34 -1.93 -0.21
C TYR A 195 -52.83 -1.98 -1.65
N VAL A 196 -52.02 -1.43 -2.58
CA VAL A 196 -52.20 -1.70 -4.00
C VAL A 196 -51.70 -3.12 -4.26
N PRO A 197 -52.57 -4.06 -4.68
CA PRO A 197 -52.08 -5.36 -5.12
C PRO A 197 -51.19 -5.14 -6.33
N TYR A 198 -49.93 -5.55 -6.23
CA TYR A 198 -49.05 -5.64 -7.38
C TYR A 198 -49.71 -6.57 -8.40
N GLU A 199 -50.15 -6.01 -9.53
CA GLU A 199 -50.47 -6.77 -10.73
C GLU A 199 -49.21 -7.56 -11.12
N PRO A 200 -49.30 -8.89 -11.32
CA PRO A 200 -48.19 -9.64 -11.88
C PRO A 200 -48.00 -9.17 -13.33
N LEU A 201 -46.99 -8.34 -13.55
CA LEU A 201 -46.51 -7.99 -14.88
C LEU A 201 -46.23 -9.28 -15.63
N ALA A 202 -47.13 -9.58 -16.58
CA ALA A 202 -46.98 -10.65 -17.52
C ALA A 202 -45.58 -10.58 -18.15
N HIS A 203 -44.92 -11.73 -18.15
CA HIS A 203 -43.63 -11.96 -18.78
C HIS A 203 -43.60 -11.33 -20.17
N GLN A 204 -42.88 -10.23 -20.32
CA GLN A 204 -42.37 -9.87 -21.62
C GLN A 204 -41.27 -10.88 -21.97
N PRO A 205 -41.36 -11.56 -23.12
CA PRO A 205 -40.27 -12.41 -23.58
C PRO A 205 -39.06 -11.50 -23.84
N PHE A 206 -38.00 -11.72 -23.06
CA PHE A 206 -36.69 -11.17 -23.38
C PHE A 206 -36.35 -11.54 -24.84
N PRO A 207 -35.92 -10.59 -25.68
CA PRO A 207 -35.39 -10.94 -26.99
C PRO A 207 -34.20 -11.89 -26.80
N PRO A 208 -34.02 -12.90 -27.66
CA PRO A 208 -32.85 -13.76 -27.61
C PRO A 208 -31.63 -12.85 -27.73
N SER A 209 -30.80 -12.87 -26.69
CA SER A 209 -29.49 -12.25 -26.76
C SER A 209 -28.68 -13.08 -27.75
N ASP A 210 -28.61 -12.62 -28.99
CA ASP A 210 -27.53 -12.94 -29.92
C ASP A 210 -26.23 -12.35 -29.34
N TYR A 211 -25.77 -12.89 -28.22
CA TYR A 211 -24.36 -12.85 -27.85
C TYR A 211 -23.68 -13.82 -28.82
N GLN A 212 -23.38 -13.29 -30.01
CA GLN A 212 -22.29 -13.84 -30.80
C GLN A 212 -21.07 -13.79 -29.88
N ALA A 213 -20.61 -14.98 -29.53
CA ALA A 213 -19.27 -15.21 -29.05
C ALA A 213 -18.31 -14.77 -30.16
N ASP A 214 -18.03 -13.47 -30.22
CA ASP A 214 -16.87 -12.98 -30.92
C ASP A 214 -15.66 -13.55 -30.21
N ARG A 215 -15.09 -14.52 -30.91
CA ARG A 215 -13.80 -15.11 -30.64
C ARG A 215 -12.84 -13.98 -30.31
N TYR A 216 -12.35 -13.96 -29.07
CA TYR A 216 -11.01 -13.48 -28.80
C TYR A 216 -10.05 -14.41 -29.54
N SER A 217 -9.87 -14.13 -30.84
CA SER A 217 -8.68 -14.50 -31.56
C SER A 217 -7.53 -13.82 -30.83
N ALA A 218 -6.59 -14.63 -30.36
CA ALA A 218 -5.28 -14.16 -29.96
C ALA A 218 -4.65 -13.49 -31.18
N GLU A 219 -4.80 -12.18 -31.31
CA GLU A 219 -3.91 -11.37 -32.12
C GLU A 219 -2.54 -11.44 -31.46
N SER A 220 -1.71 -12.28 -32.07
CA SER A 220 -0.27 -12.20 -32.09
C SER A 220 0.18 -10.74 -32.02
N TYR A 221 0.90 -10.40 -30.96
CA TYR A 221 1.87 -9.30 -30.97
C TYR A 221 2.88 -9.59 -32.08
N GLN A 222 2.59 -9.11 -33.28
CA GLN A 222 3.60 -8.90 -34.31
C GLN A 222 4.45 -7.73 -33.83
N ALA A 223 5.71 -8.01 -33.60
CA ALA A 223 6.74 -7.01 -33.40
C ALA A 223 6.71 -6.05 -34.60
N ASP A 224 6.26 -4.83 -34.36
CA ASP A 224 6.47 -3.70 -35.24
C ASP A 224 7.98 -3.40 -35.19
N ASP A 225 8.69 -4.04 -36.11
CA ASP A 225 10.06 -3.73 -36.49
C ASP A 225 10.02 -2.34 -37.11
N HIS A 226 10.15 -1.32 -36.26
CA HIS A 226 10.37 0.04 -36.69
C HIS A 226 11.71 0.08 -37.42
N GLN A 227 11.58 0.05 -38.74
CA GLN A 227 12.59 0.41 -39.71
C GLN A 227 13.09 1.83 -39.42
N ALA A 228 14.09 1.91 -38.56
CA ALA A 228 14.92 3.07 -38.38
C ALA A 228 15.67 3.28 -39.69
N LYS A 229 15.33 4.38 -40.36
CA LYS A 229 16.08 4.90 -41.49
C LYS A 229 17.53 5.09 -41.08
N ASP A 230 18.41 4.49 -41.88
CA ASP A 230 19.82 4.83 -42.01
C ASP A 230 20.00 6.34 -42.22
N ASP A 231 20.18 7.08 -41.13
CA ASP A 231 20.93 8.33 -41.16
C ASP A 231 22.38 7.99 -40.83
N HIS A 232 23.15 7.91 -41.90
CA HIS A 232 24.57 7.64 -41.96
C HIS A 232 25.36 8.79 -41.30
N LEU A 233 25.46 8.78 -39.97
CA LEU A 233 26.45 9.57 -39.25
C LEU A 233 27.78 8.83 -39.28
N GLN A 234 28.61 9.30 -40.21
CA GLN A 234 30.01 8.96 -40.39
C GLN A 234 30.78 9.35 -39.13
N TYR A 235 30.95 8.39 -38.21
CA TYR A 235 31.87 8.51 -37.08
C TYR A 235 33.28 8.19 -37.57
N ASP A 236 34.13 9.21 -37.45
CA ASP A 236 35.57 9.14 -37.62
C ASP A 236 36.17 8.12 -36.63
N ASP A 237 37.02 7.25 -37.16
CA ASP A 237 37.70 6.11 -36.53
C ASP A 237 38.79 6.57 -35.53
N PRO A 238 38.65 6.37 -34.20
CA PRO A 238 39.79 6.45 -33.31
C PRO A 238 40.50 5.10 -33.25
N GLN A 239 41.72 5.11 -33.79
CA GLN A 239 42.74 4.05 -33.79
C GLN A 239 42.84 3.24 -32.48
N PRO A 240 43.11 1.92 -32.55
CA PRO A 240 43.40 1.11 -31.38
C PRO A 240 44.86 1.32 -30.91
N LEU A 241 45.04 1.96 -29.76
CA LEU A 241 46.32 1.95 -29.03
C LEU A 241 46.38 0.70 -28.14
N THR A 242 47.24 -0.21 -28.57
CA THR A 242 47.87 -1.31 -27.82
C THR A 242 48.47 -0.84 -26.50
N ASP A 243 48.18 -1.53 -25.40
CA ASP A 243 49.14 -2.18 -24.49
C ASP A 243 48.43 -2.60 -23.19
N VAL A 244 48.22 -3.90 -22.98
CA VAL A 244 47.77 -4.46 -21.70
C VAL A 244 48.85 -5.42 -21.21
N PRO A 245 49.47 -5.18 -20.03
CA PRO A 245 50.45 -6.09 -19.47
C PRO A 245 49.81 -7.39 -18.99
N VAL A 246 50.41 -8.49 -19.45
CA VAL A 246 50.17 -9.87 -19.03
C VAL A 246 50.53 -10.02 -17.54
N TYR A 247 49.54 -10.35 -16.70
CA TYR A 247 49.80 -10.90 -15.37
C TYR A 247 49.86 -12.43 -15.44
N PRO A 248 50.89 -13.07 -14.86
CA PRO A 248 51.00 -14.52 -14.83
C PRO A 248 50.05 -15.14 -13.79
N SER A 249 49.32 -16.14 -14.24
CA SER A 249 48.51 -17.04 -13.42
C SER A 249 49.41 -17.98 -12.61
N GLU A 250 49.34 -17.91 -11.28
CA GLU A 250 49.82 -18.99 -10.42
C GLU A 250 48.63 -19.85 -9.99
N GLN A 251 48.60 -21.08 -10.51
CA GLN A 251 47.82 -22.17 -9.92
C GLN A 251 48.54 -22.70 -8.68
N PRO A 252 47.77 -23.21 -7.71
CA PRO A 252 48.13 -24.49 -7.11
C PRO A 252 47.07 -25.56 -7.35
N THR A 253 47.61 -26.73 -7.68
CA THR A 253 47.01 -28.02 -7.94
C THR A 253 46.52 -28.73 -6.68
N ASP A 254 45.54 -29.62 -6.91
CA ASP A 254 45.24 -30.87 -6.19
C ASP A 254 44.82 -30.82 -4.72
N ASP A 255 43.57 -31.24 -4.45
CA ASP A 255 43.39 -32.50 -3.71
C ASP A 255 42.01 -33.12 -4.00
N ALA A 256 42.02 -34.43 -4.18
CA ALA A 256 40.90 -35.28 -4.56
C ALA A 256 40.29 -35.95 -3.32
N THR A 257 38.96 -35.99 -3.22
CA THR A 257 38.19 -37.05 -2.51
C THR A 257 36.74 -36.94 -3.00
N ASP A 258 36.33 -37.77 -3.97
CA ASP A 258 35.60 -39.03 -3.73
C ASP A 258 34.34 -38.87 -2.87
N ARG A 259 33.17 -38.90 -3.52
CA ARG A 259 32.04 -39.76 -3.13
C ARG A 259 30.90 -39.69 -4.13
N SER A 260 30.87 -40.72 -4.96
CA SER A 260 29.68 -41.25 -5.62
C SER A 260 28.50 -41.33 -4.64
N GLN A 261 27.37 -40.69 -4.95
CA GLN A 261 26.06 -41.09 -4.43
C GLN A 261 25.18 -41.59 -5.60
N PRO A 262 24.64 -42.81 -5.51
CA PRO A 262 23.86 -43.42 -6.59
C PRO A 262 22.43 -42.86 -6.67
N ALA A 263 21.94 -42.84 -7.91
CA ALA A 263 20.58 -42.53 -8.29
C ALA A 263 19.54 -43.32 -7.45
N GLN A 264 18.54 -42.62 -6.91
CA GLN A 264 17.36 -43.27 -6.37
C GLN A 264 16.41 -43.66 -7.51
N PRO A 265 15.88 -44.90 -7.53
CA PRO A 265 14.89 -45.34 -8.51
C PRO A 265 13.47 -44.81 -8.19
N PRO A 266 12.59 -44.76 -9.20
CA PRO A 266 11.21 -44.28 -9.06
C PRO A 266 10.36 -45.24 -8.22
N ARG A 267 9.60 -44.70 -7.25
CA ARG A 267 8.55 -45.46 -6.55
C ARG A 267 7.25 -45.46 -7.37
N PHE A 268 6.79 -46.67 -7.64
CA PHE A 268 5.61 -47.08 -8.40
C PHE A 268 4.27 -46.77 -7.69
N PRO A 269 3.13 -46.85 -8.42
CA PRO A 269 1.82 -46.43 -7.96
C PRO A 269 1.18 -47.45 -7.01
N GLY A 270 0.54 -46.94 -5.97
CA GLY A 270 -0.33 -47.72 -5.09
C GLY A 270 -1.74 -47.82 -5.67
N ASP A 271 -1.97 -48.92 -6.36
CA ASP A 271 -3.27 -49.57 -6.54
C ASP A 271 -3.87 -49.84 -5.15
N ASN A 272 -5.11 -49.40 -4.92
CA ASN A 272 -5.88 -49.76 -3.72
C ASN A 272 -7.28 -50.16 -4.20
N PRO A 273 -7.62 -51.47 -4.21
CA PRO A 273 -8.96 -51.96 -4.51
C PRO A 273 -9.85 -52.09 -3.24
N ASP A 274 -11.15 -51.89 -3.47
CA ASP A 274 -12.35 -52.35 -2.71
C ASP A 274 -12.54 -51.93 -1.23
N ASP A 275 -13.53 -51.04 -0.99
CA ASP A 275 -14.84 -51.36 -0.36
C ASP A 275 -15.90 -50.33 -0.80
#